data_AF-A0A532EUD2-F1
#
_entry.id   AF-A0A532EUD2-F1
#
_cell.length_a   1.000
_cell.length_b   1.000
_cell.length_c   1.000
_cell.angle_alpha   90.00
_cell.angle_beta   90.00
_cell.angle_gamma   90.00
#
_symmetry.space_group_name_H-M   'P 1'
#
loop_
_entity.id
_entity.type
_entity.pdbx_description
1 polymer ?
#
loop_
_entity_poly.entity_id
_entity_poly.type
_entity_poly.pdbx_seq_one_letter_code
_entity_poly.pdbx_strand_id
1 'polypeptide(L)'
;MCSRPVPQGQRGQLLSDMAASELQIGEIELKILQLHKDLQREVAKELSDVQAELFQLREKVQSLESLVNRSVIKAPVSGMVLGLAVHTIGAVLPPGGRLLDIVPQHQKLIIEAQVAPIDIDRVTVGQIAEVRFSAFKTRDVPTIDGTLISLSADRIVRDTKESTSGETAYYLARVEVSPSGLQALRDANLELVPGMPAEVLIKTGARTLVQYLMKPLTDTFTRAFLED
;
A
#
# COMPACT_ATOMS: atom_id res chain seq x y z
N MET A 1 43.75 -75.59 -59.87
CA MET A 1 44.05 -74.18 -59.53
C MET A 1 44.75 -74.16 -58.18
N CYS A 2 46.08 -74.05 -58.15
CA CYS A 2 46.84 -73.96 -56.91
C CYS A 2 46.85 -72.52 -56.41
N SER A 3 46.25 -72.27 -55.24
CA SER A 3 46.42 -71.03 -54.49
C SER A 3 47.83 -71.00 -53.89
N ARG A 4 48.62 -69.97 -54.21
CA ARG A 4 49.97 -69.77 -53.65
C ARG A 4 49.83 -69.33 -52.19
N PRO A 5 50.54 -69.96 -51.23
CA PRO A 5 50.52 -69.54 -49.84
C PRO A 5 51.23 -68.18 -49.68
N VAL A 6 50.59 -67.27 -48.96
CA VAL A 6 51.14 -65.94 -48.65
C VAL A 6 52.29 -66.09 -47.64
N PRO A 7 53.48 -65.50 -47.90
CA PRO A 7 54.62 -65.59 -46.99
C PRO A 7 54.32 -64.93 -45.63
N GLN A 8 54.77 -65.54 -44.52
CA GLN A 8 54.42 -65.13 -43.15
C GLN A 8 54.77 -63.66 -42.82
N GLY A 9 55.84 -63.11 -43.41
CA GLY A 9 56.21 -61.69 -43.22
C GLY A 9 55.18 -60.71 -43.77
N GLN A 10 54.55 -61.04 -44.90
CA GLN A 10 53.53 -60.20 -45.54
C GLN A 10 52.23 -60.16 -44.71
N ARG A 11 51.92 -61.26 -44.00
CA ARG A 11 50.83 -61.31 -43.02
C ARG A 11 51.10 -60.44 -41.79
N GLY A 12 52.32 -60.45 -41.27
CA GLY A 12 52.70 -59.61 -40.14
C GLY A 12 52.59 -58.11 -40.46
N GLN A 13 52.99 -57.72 -41.67
CA GLN A 13 52.91 -56.33 -42.11
C GLN A 13 51.46 -55.84 -42.25
N LEU A 14 50.59 -56.65 -42.86
CA LEU A 14 49.15 -56.33 -42.95
C LEU A 14 48.47 -56.20 -41.58
N LEU A 15 48.87 -57.02 -40.61
CA LEU A 15 48.34 -56.93 -39.24
C LEU A 15 48.78 -55.63 -38.55
N SER A 16 50.03 -55.21 -38.73
CA SER A 16 50.52 -53.93 -38.21
C SER A 16 49.81 -52.74 -38.88
N ASP A 17 49.58 -52.80 -40.20
CA ASP A 17 48.88 -51.75 -40.94
C ASP A 17 47.40 -51.65 -40.51
N MET A 18 46.75 -52.79 -40.25
CA MET A 18 45.41 -52.83 -39.66
C MET A 18 45.39 -52.19 -38.27
N ALA A 19 46.30 -52.58 -37.38
CA ALA A 19 46.40 -52.01 -36.04
C ALA A 19 46.68 -50.49 -36.07
N ALA A 20 47.55 -50.03 -36.97
CA ALA A 20 47.82 -48.61 -37.15
C ALA A 20 46.59 -47.84 -37.67
N SER A 21 45.84 -48.44 -38.59
CA SER A 21 44.59 -47.86 -39.11
C SER A 21 43.50 -47.79 -38.03
N GLU A 22 43.37 -48.83 -37.19
CA GLU A 22 42.45 -48.83 -36.05
C GLU A 22 42.79 -47.73 -35.03
N LEU A 23 44.07 -47.54 -34.72
CA LEU A 23 44.52 -46.43 -33.87
C LEU A 23 44.17 -45.07 -34.49
N GLN A 24 44.40 -44.91 -35.79
CA GLN A 24 44.08 -43.67 -36.50
C GLN A 24 42.57 -43.38 -36.54
N ILE A 25 41.72 -44.42 -36.68
CA ILE A 25 40.27 -44.29 -36.56
C ILE A 25 39.90 -43.80 -35.16
N GLY A 26 40.46 -44.42 -34.11
CA GLY A 26 40.21 -44.02 -32.73
C GLY A 26 40.63 -42.57 -32.44
N GLU A 27 41.79 -42.13 -32.96
CA GLU A 27 42.23 -40.74 -32.85
C GLU A 27 41.27 -39.76 -33.55
N ILE A 28 40.80 -40.10 -34.76
CA ILE A 28 39.85 -39.27 -35.51
C ILE A 28 38.50 -39.21 -34.79
N GLU A 29 38.00 -40.33 -34.25
CA GLU A 29 36.76 -40.38 -33.47
C GLU A 29 36.83 -39.49 -32.22
N LEU A 30 37.95 -39.54 -31.49
CA LEU A 30 38.20 -38.65 -30.35
C LEU A 30 38.23 -37.18 -30.78
N LYS A 31 38.84 -36.87 -31.93
CA LYS A 31 38.88 -35.51 -32.48
C LYS A 31 37.49 -35.01 -32.88
N ILE A 32 36.65 -35.86 -33.47
CA ILE A 32 35.24 -35.54 -33.77
C ILE A 32 34.47 -35.24 -32.47
N LEU A 33 34.63 -36.08 -31.44
CA LEU A 33 33.99 -35.86 -30.13
C LEU A 33 34.44 -34.55 -29.48
N GLN A 34 35.73 -34.22 -29.57
CA GLN A 34 36.26 -32.97 -29.05
C GLN A 34 35.68 -31.76 -29.79
N LEU A 35 35.66 -31.79 -31.14
CA LEU A 35 35.07 -30.73 -31.95
C LEU A 35 33.58 -30.51 -31.62
N HIS A 36 32.80 -31.58 -31.45
CA HIS A 36 31.41 -31.45 -31.04
C HIS A 36 31.25 -30.84 -29.64
N LYS A 37 32.10 -31.23 -28.68
CA LYS A 37 32.06 -30.64 -27.33
C LYS A 37 32.45 -29.17 -27.33
N ASP A 38 33.45 -28.79 -28.11
CA ASP A 38 33.89 -27.40 -28.19
C ASP A 38 32.83 -26.53 -28.88
N LEU A 39 32.20 -27.03 -29.95
CA LEU A 39 31.06 -26.38 -30.58
C LEU A 39 29.89 -26.20 -29.60
N GLN A 40 29.53 -27.24 -28.84
CA GLN A 40 28.45 -27.14 -27.85
C GLN A 40 28.76 -26.12 -26.75
N ARG A 41 30.01 -26.04 -26.30
CA ARG A 41 30.45 -25.04 -25.32
C ARG A 41 30.38 -23.63 -25.88
N GLU A 42 30.81 -23.44 -27.12
CA GLU A 42 30.78 -22.12 -27.77
C GLU A 42 29.35 -21.63 -27.96
N VAL A 43 28.45 -22.49 -28.46
CA VAL A 43 27.02 -22.19 -28.59
C VAL A 43 26.38 -21.89 -27.23
N ALA A 44 26.70 -22.68 -26.19
CA ALA A 44 26.16 -22.44 -24.85
C ALA A 44 26.66 -21.11 -24.26
N LYS A 45 27.93 -20.76 -24.51
CA LYS A 45 28.51 -19.49 -24.09
C LYS A 45 27.85 -18.31 -24.81
N GLU A 46 27.76 -18.36 -26.14
CA GLU A 46 27.12 -17.31 -26.94
C GLU A 46 25.65 -17.12 -26.54
N LEU A 47 24.92 -18.21 -26.31
CA LEU A 47 23.54 -18.15 -25.81
C LEU A 47 23.46 -17.49 -24.44
N SER A 48 24.37 -17.82 -23.52
CA SER A 48 24.42 -17.20 -22.19
C SER A 48 24.75 -15.70 -22.27
N ASP A 49 25.69 -15.31 -23.13
CA ASP A 49 26.10 -13.91 -23.32
C ASP A 49 24.94 -13.09 -23.92
N VAL A 50 24.30 -13.60 -24.97
CA VAL A 50 23.13 -12.95 -25.59
C VAL A 50 21.96 -12.85 -24.60
N GLN A 51 21.72 -13.89 -23.78
CA GLN A 51 20.67 -13.81 -22.75
C GLN A 51 20.97 -12.73 -21.72
N ALA A 52 22.22 -12.64 -21.24
CA ALA A 52 22.63 -11.61 -20.30
C ALA A 52 22.45 -10.19 -20.89
N GLU A 53 22.85 -9.98 -22.14
CA GLU A 53 22.64 -8.72 -22.85
C GLU A 53 21.14 -8.40 -22.99
N LEU A 54 20.32 -9.39 -23.34
CA LEU A 54 18.87 -9.22 -23.44
C LEU A 54 18.26 -8.78 -22.11
N PHE A 55 18.65 -9.40 -20.99
CA PHE A 55 18.20 -8.99 -19.66
C PHE A 55 18.58 -7.55 -19.34
N GLN A 56 19.83 -7.15 -19.60
CA GLN A 56 20.29 -5.77 -19.40
C GLN A 56 19.50 -4.78 -20.26
N LEU A 57 19.21 -5.13 -21.51
CA LEU A 57 18.48 -4.27 -22.42
C LEU A 57 17.01 -4.11 -22.01
N ARG A 58 16.37 -5.18 -21.52
CA ARG A 58 15.01 -5.12 -20.98
C ARG A 58 14.91 -4.21 -19.76
N GLU A 59 15.83 -4.33 -18.80
CA GLU A 59 15.91 -3.44 -17.64
C GLU A 59 16.09 -1.98 -18.08
N LYS A 60 16.93 -1.74 -19.09
CA LYS A 60 17.12 -0.40 -19.66
C LYS A 60 15.83 0.14 -20.26
N VAL A 61 15.10 -0.65 -21.05
CA VAL A 61 13.80 -0.26 -21.62
C VAL A 61 12.80 0.07 -20.51
N GLN A 62 12.66 -0.79 -19.50
CA GLN A 62 11.74 -0.56 -18.39
C GLN A 62 12.07 0.72 -17.59
N SER A 63 13.36 1.00 -17.39
CA SER A 63 13.80 2.23 -16.72
C SER A 63 13.47 3.48 -17.54
N LEU A 64 13.67 3.44 -18.85
CA LEU A 64 13.34 4.54 -19.77
C LEU A 64 11.83 4.75 -19.88
N GLU A 65 11.03 3.69 -19.98
CA GLU A 65 9.57 3.77 -19.96
C GLU A 65 9.07 4.38 -18.64
N SER A 66 9.68 4.03 -17.52
CA SER A 66 9.36 4.62 -16.22
C SER A 66 9.67 6.12 -16.17
N LEU A 67 10.77 6.57 -16.79
CA LEU A 67 11.10 8.00 -16.91
C LEU A 67 10.09 8.75 -17.78
N VAL A 68 9.70 8.18 -18.93
CA VAL A 68 8.68 8.76 -19.81
C VAL A 68 7.33 8.84 -19.10
N ASN A 69 6.92 7.78 -18.41
CA ASN A 69 5.64 7.77 -17.67
C ASN A 69 5.60 8.82 -16.55
N ARG A 70 6.75 9.13 -15.93
CA ARG A 70 6.86 10.19 -14.91
C ARG A 70 6.86 11.61 -15.49
N SER A 71 7.03 11.78 -16.81
CA SER A 71 6.92 13.09 -17.46
C SER A 71 5.46 13.58 -17.55
N VAL A 72 4.50 12.65 -17.55
CA VAL A 72 3.08 12.96 -17.59
C VAL A 72 2.48 12.75 -16.19
N ILE A 73 2.26 13.85 -15.48
CA ILE A 73 1.68 13.80 -14.14
C ILE A 73 0.16 13.69 -14.27
N LYS A 74 -0.39 12.55 -13.86
CA LYS A 74 -1.84 12.28 -13.84
C LYS A 74 -2.37 12.34 -12.41
N ALA A 75 -3.61 12.82 -12.26
CA ALA A 75 -4.32 12.76 -10.99
C ALA A 75 -4.63 11.30 -10.63
N PRO A 76 -4.28 10.81 -9.42
CA PRO A 76 -4.60 9.45 -8.98
C PRO A 76 -6.09 9.25 -8.69
N VAL A 77 -6.82 10.34 -8.39
CA VAL A 77 -8.24 10.32 -8.01
C VAL A 77 -8.97 11.51 -8.62
N SER A 78 -10.25 11.33 -8.93
CA SER A 78 -11.13 12.41 -9.34
C SER A 78 -11.45 13.32 -8.15
N GLY A 79 -11.23 14.62 -8.31
CA GLY A 79 -11.38 15.58 -7.23
C GLY A 79 -11.26 17.02 -7.69
N MET A 80 -11.43 17.94 -6.75
CA MET A 80 -11.16 19.36 -6.94
C MET A 80 -9.68 19.64 -6.71
N VAL A 81 -9.06 20.43 -7.59
CA VAL A 81 -7.66 20.85 -7.46
C VAL A 81 -7.57 22.07 -6.56
N LEU A 82 -6.79 21.98 -5.49
CA LEU A 82 -6.50 23.09 -4.57
C LEU A 82 -5.00 23.40 -4.56
N GLY A 83 -4.66 24.67 -4.34
CA GLY A 83 -3.30 25.09 -4.03
C GLY A 83 -2.27 24.68 -5.08
N LEU A 84 -2.53 25.00 -6.36
CA LEU A 84 -1.55 24.83 -7.43
C LEU A 84 -0.28 25.61 -7.05
N ALA A 85 0.84 24.93 -6.85
CA ALA A 85 2.10 25.56 -6.45
C ALA A 85 2.83 26.20 -7.65
N VAL A 86 2.59 25.68 -8.85
CA VAL A 86 3.26 26.13 -10.08
C VAL A 86 2.25 26.74 -11.05
N HIS A 87 2.41 28.04 -11.30
CA HIS A 87 1.51 28.82 -12.14
C HIS A 87 2.13 29.22 -13.48
N THR A 88 3.40 28.87 -13.74
CA THR A 88 4.17 29.35 -14.89
C THR A 88 4.66 28.22 -15.79
N ILE A 89 4.62 28.46 -17.10
CA ILE A 89 5.14 27.54 -18.13
C ILE A 89 6.67 27.59 -18.10
N GLY A 90 7.33 26.44 -17.99
CA GLY A 90 8.80 26.33 -17.94
C GLY A 90 9.40 26.40 -16.53
N ALA A 91 8.58 26.40 -15.48
CA ALA A 91 9.08 26.26 -14.11
C ALA A 91 9.74 24.89 -13.90
N VAL A 92 10.89 24.90 -13.22
CA VAL A 92 11.62 23.68 -12.86
C VAL A 92 11.11 23.14 -11.53
N LEU A 93 10.75 21.86 -11.50
CA LEU A 93 10.21 21.19 -10.33
C LEU A 93 11.28 20.36 -9.63
N PRO A 94 11.55 20.59 -8.32
CA PRO A 94 12.44 19.73 -7.56
C PRO A 94 11.80 18.35 -7.34
N PRO A 95 12.60 17.27 -7.28
CA PRO A 95 12.09 15.94 -6.93
C PRO A 95 11.39 15.96 -5.57
N GLY A 96 10.16 15.42 -5.52
CA GLY A 96 9.35 15.40 -4.29
C GLY A 96 8.69 16.75 -3.93
N GLY A 97 8.79 17.77 -4.79
CA GLY A 97 8.09 19.03 -4.61
C GLY A 97 6.57 18.87 -4.65
N ARG A 98 5.86 19.63 -3.82
CA ARG A 98 4.39 19.71 -3.87
C ARG A 98 3.94 20.51 -5.09
N LEU A 99 3.06 19.93 -5.88
CA LEU A 99 2.53 20.51 -7.13
C LEU A 99 1.15 21.12 -6.95
N LEU A 100 0.27 20.34 -6.35
CA LEU A 100 -1.13 20.66 -6.11
C LEU A 100 -1.67 19.65 -5.09
N ASP A 101 -2.77 20.00 -4.45
CA ASP A 101 -3.57 19.06 -3.67
C ASP A 101 -4.83 18.71 -4.44
N ILE A 102 -5.28 17.46 -4.29
CA ILE A 102 -6.55 17.00 -4.85
C ILE A 102 -7.46 16.63 -3.69
N VAL A 103 -8.62 17.28 -3.62
CA VAL A 103 -9.69 16.93 -2.67
C VAL A 103 -10.67 16.01 -3.40
N PRO A 104 -10.76 14.71 -3.04
CA PRO A 104 -11.58 13.76 -3.78
C PRO A 104 -13.08 14.04 -3.62
N GLN A 105 -13.84 13.95 -4.73
CA GLN A 105 -15.28 14.29 -4.73
C GLN A 105 -16.19 13.20 -4.12
N HIS A 106 -15.73 11.95 -4.07
CA HIS A 106 -16.57 10.79 -3.69
C HIS A 106 -16.13 10.13 -2.38
N GLN A 107 -15.46 10.86 -1.49
CA GLN A 107 -15.08 10.30 -0.19
C GLN A 107 -16.27 10.27 0.78
N LYS A 108 -16.31 9.20 1.57
CA LYS A 108 -17.16 9.11 2.76
C LYS A 108 -16.85 10.30 3.64
N LEU A 109 -17.87 11.06 4.03
CA LEU A 109 -17.67 12.20 4.91
C LEU A 109 -17.45 11.68 6.33
N ILE A 110 -16.22 11.81 6.82
CA ILE A 110 -15.83 11.38 8.16
C ILE A 110 -15.65 12.64 9.01
N ILE A 111 -16.33 12.67 10.14
CA ILE A 111 -16.27 13.75 11.11
C ILE A 111 -15.51 13.26 12.33
N GLU A 112 -14.55 14.07 12.77
CA GLU A 112 -13.78 13.81 13.97
C GLU A 112 -14.41 14.56 15.15
N ALA A 113 -14.86 13.79 16.15
CA ALA A 113 -15.45 14.28 17.38
C ALA A 113 -14.52 14.00 18.56
N GLN A 114 -14.46 14.93 19.51
CA GLN A 114 -13.66 14.80 20.72
C GLN A 114 -14.58 14.34 21.85
N VAL A 115 -14.31 13.17 22.42
CA VAL A 115 -15.09 12.58 23.51
C VAL A 115 -14.36 12.80 24.82
N ALA A 116 -15.07 13.33 25.83
CA ALA A 116 -14.52 13.51 27.16
C ALA A 116 -14.22 12.16 27.82
N PRO A 117 -13.12 12.01 28.60
CA PRO A 117 -12.77 10.75 29.26
C PRO A 117 -13.86 10.21 30.19
N ILE A 118 -14.72 11.06 30.75
CA ILE A 118 -15.83 10.66 31.62
C ILE A 118 -16.96 9.94 30.87
N ASP A 119 -17.06 10.14 29.56
CA ASP A 119 -18.14 9.59 28.72
C ASP A 119 -17.70 8.40 27.86
N ILE A 120 -16.41 8.03 27.92
CA ILE A 120 -15.83 6.96 27.10
C ILE A 120 -16.50 5.60 27.32
N ASP A 121 -16.87 5.28 28.57
CA ASP A 121 -17.49 4.00 28.95
C ASP A 121 -18.83 3.72 28.24
N ARG A 122 -19.44 4.75 27.64
CA ARG A 122 -20.76 4.66 26.99
C ARG A 122 -20.70 4.72 25.48
N VAL A 123 -19.57 5.16 24.93
CA VAL A 123 -19.40 5.35 23.50
C VAL A 123 -18.88 4.05 22.91
N THR A 124 -19.67 3.43 22.05
CA THR A 124 -19.32 2.15 21.41
C THR A 124 -19.44 2.27 19.89
N VAL A 125 -18.51 1.63 19.18
CA VAL A 125 -18.51 1.59 17.72
C VAL A 125 -19.82 0.96 17.23
N GLY A 126 -20.44 1.58 16.21
CA GLY A 126 -21.74 1.19 15.66
C GLY A 126 -22.93 2.00 16.19
N GLN A 127 -22.74 2.87 17.20
CA GLN A 127 -23.81 3.76 17.66
C GLN A 127 -24.20 4.81 16.60
N ILE A 128 -25.49 5.12 16.55
CA ILE A 128 -26.03 6.20 15.72
C ILE A 128 -25.68 7.53 16.37
N ALA A 129 -25.12 8.45 15.59
CA ALA A 129 -24.78 9.79 16.01
C ALA A 129 -25.50 10.81 15.12
N GLU A 130 -25.98 11.89 15.70
CA GLU A 130 -26.53 13.03 14.97
C GLU A 130 -25.46 14.11 14.88
N VAL A 131 -25.20 14.57 13.66
CA VAL A 131 -24.20 15.60 13.37
C VAL A 131 -24.94 16.90 13.04
N ARG A 132 -24.51 17.98 13.67
CA ARG A 132 -25.00 19.34 13.42
C ARG A 132 -23.82 20.24 13.06
N PHE A 133 -23.90 20.89 11.91
CA PHE A 133 -22.86 21.80 11.46
C PHE A 133 -23.16 23.21 11.98
N SER A 134 -22.41 23.66 13.00
CA SER A 134 -22.61 24.96 13.66
C SER A 134 -22.19 26.16 12.78
N ALA A 135 -21.50 25.90 11.67
CA ALA A 135 -21.09 26.91 10.70
C ALA A 135 -22.26 27.55 9.92
N PHE A 136 -23.41 26.88 9.84
CA PHE A 136 -24.57 27.39 9.09
C PHE A 136 -25.50 28.20 10.00
N LYS A 137 -25.67 29.49 9.70
CA LYS A 137 -26.48 30.45 10.48
C LYS A 137 -28.00 30.34 10.24
N THR A 138 -28.50 29.19 9.79
CA THR A 138 -29.92 29.02 9.44
C THR A 138 -30.66 28.32 10.57
N ARG A 139 -31.91 28.71 10.81
CA ARG A 139 -32.77 28.13 11.87
C ARG A 139 -33.15 26.67 11.59
N ASP A 140 -33.03 26.26 10.33
CA ASP A 140 -33.47 24.97 9.77
C ASP A 140 -32.28 24.13 9.24
N VAL A 141 -31.14 24.10 9.95
CA VAL A 141 -30.04 23.20 9.58
C VAL A 141 -30.47 21.75 9.84
N PRO A 142 -30.53 20.89 8.80
CA PRO A 142 -30.94 19.50 8.96
C PRO A 142 -29.96 18.75 9.87
N THR A 143 -30.48 17.92 10.76
CA THR A 143 -29.67 16.95 11.51
C THR A 143 -29.20 15.86 10.56
N ILE A 144 -27.89 15.64 10.53
CA ILE A 144 -27.27 14.69 9.62
C ILE A 144 -26.99 13.40 10.38
N ASP A 145 -27.63 12.31 9.95
CA ASP A 145 -27.41 11.00 10.56
C ASP A 145 -26.03 10.46 10.20
N GLY A 146 -25.29 10.02 11.21
CA GLY A 146 -24.00 9.36 11.10
C GLY A 146 -23.91 8.10 11.96
N THR A 147 -22.89 7.29 11.72
CA THR A 147 -22.58 6.10 12.51
C THR A 147 -21.14 6.20 13.00
N LEU A 148 -20.93 5.90 14.29
CA LEU A 148 -19.59 5.85 14.85
C LEU A 148 -18.83 4.64 14.27
N ILE A 149 -17.79 4.89 13.50
CA ILE A 149 -16.99 3.83 12.85
C ILE A 149 -15.73 3.46 13.65
N SER A 150 -15.19 4.40 14.42
CA SER A 150 -14.00 4.14 15.23
C SER A 150 -13.92 5.06 16.43
N LEU A 151 -13.36 4.53 17.51
CA LEU A 151 -13.02 5.26 18.72
C LEU A 151 -11.55 4.97 19.03
N SER A 152 -10.75 6.02 19.22
CA SER A 152 -9.34 5.89 19.60
C SER A 152 -9.23 5.15 20.92
N ALA A 153 -8.34 4.15 20.97
CA ALA A 153 -8.02 3.44 22.20
C ALA A 153 -7.09 4.26 23.12
N ASP A 154 -6.38 5.24 22.55
CA ASP A 154 -5.46 6.10 23.30
C ASP A 154 -6.08 7.47 23.60
N ARG A 155 -5.73 8.00 24.77
CA ARG A 155 -6.16 9.30 25.27
C ARG A 155 -5.22 10.37 24.73
N ILE A 156 -5.75 11.25 23.88
CA ILE A 156 -4.98 12.35 23.31
C ILE A 156 -5.01 13.52 24.29
N VAL A 157 -3.84 14.04 24.65
CA VAL A 157 -3.71 15.28 25.41
C VAL A 157 -3.48 16.42 24.42
N ARG A 158 -4.28 17.48 24.54
CA ARG A 158 -4.08 18.67 23.72
C ARG A 158 -2.96 19.52 24.32
N ASP A 159 -1.77 19.47 23.72
CA ASP A 159 -0.67 20.39 24.02
C ASP A 159 -0.94 21.77 23.40
N THR A 160 -2.01 22.45 23.85
CA THR A 160 -2.25 23.83 23.44
C THR A 160 -1.55 24.73 24.45
N LYS A 161 -0.35 25.23 24.11
CA LYS A 161 0.38 26.27 24.86
C LYS A 161 -0.41 27.59 25.04
N GLU A 162 -1.63 27.68 24.53
CA GLU A 162 -2.45 28.89 24.40
C GLU A 162 -3.77 28.86 25.18
N SER A 163 -4.07 27.80 25.95
CA SER A 163 -5.29 27.78 26.78
C SER A 163 -4.94 27.85 28.27
N THR A 164 -5.32 28.95 28.91
CA THR A 164 -5.21 29.24 30.36
C THR A 164 -6.04 28.29 31.25
N SER A 165 -6.41 27.10 30.76
CA SER A 165 -7.32 26.18 31.43
C SER A 165 -6.97 24.74 31.10
N GLY A 166 -5.88 24.24 31.71
CA GLY A 166 -5.63 22.82 31.93
C GLY A 166 -5.41 21.93 30.70
N GLU A 167 -4.60 20.89 30.88
CA GLU A 167 -4.50 19.78 29.93
C GLU A 167 -5.87 19.11 29.75
N THR A 168 -6.58 19.43 28.67
CA THR A 168 -7.85 18.79 28.35
C THR A 168 -7.57 17.53 27.55
N ALA A 169 -7.61 16.39 28.22
CA ALA A 169 -7.48 15.08 27.61
C ALA A 169 -8.81 14.66 26.95
N TYR A 170 -8.75 14.04 25.76
CA TYR A 170 -9.93 13.59 25.02
C TYR A 170 -9.63 12.31 24.23
N TYR A 171 -10.67 11.55 23.89
CA TYR A 171 -10.62 10.43 22.96
C TYR A 171 -11.12 10.87 21.59
N LEU A 172 -10.46 10.45 20.52
CA LEU A 172 -10.86 10.76 19.15
C LEU A 172 -11.90 9.76 18.66
N ALA A 173 -13.11 10.23 18.40
CA ALA A 173 -14.20 9.46 17.79
C ALA A 173 -14.35 9.86 16.32
N ARG A 174 -14.49 8.88 15.42
CA ARG A 174 -14.77 9.13 14.00
C ARG A 174 -16.17 8.66 13.65
N VAL A 175 -16.97 9.58 13.15
CA VAL A 175 -18.35 9.33 12.71
C VAL A 175 -18.40 9.44 11.19
N GLU A 176 -18.85 8.37 10.53
CA GLU A 176 -19.13 8.37 9.10
C GLU A 176 -20.57 8.84 8.87
N VAL A 177 -20.77 9.82 7.98
CA VAL A 177 -22.11 10.25 7.59
C VAL A 177 -22.80 9.16 6.79
N SER A 178 -24.02 8.83 7.19
CA SER A 178 -24.84 7.83 6.51
C SER A 178 -25.27 8.30 5.11
N PRO A 179 -25.63 7.38 4.20
CA PRO A 179 -26.15 7.75 2.89
C PRO A 179 -27.39 8.67 2.93
N SER A 180 -28.28 8.49 3.92
CA SER A 180 -29.43 9.37 4.16
C SER A 180 -28.99 10.77 4.61
N GLY A 181 -28.01 10.86 5.50
CA GLY A 181 -27.40 12.13 5.89
C GLY A 181 -26.75 12.86 4.71
N LEU A 182 -26.08 12.14 3.81
CA LEU A 182 -25.53 12.70 2.57
C LEU A 182 -26.61 13.20 1.59
N GLN A 183 -27.78 12.57 1.56
CA GLN A 183 -28.91 13.05 0.76
C GLN A 183 -29.49 14.33 1.36
N ALA A 184 -29.71 14.36 2.69
CA ALA A 184 -30.20 15.57 3.37
C ALA A 184 -29.28 16.79 3.16
N LEU A 185 -27.96 16.58 3.10
CA LEU A 185 -26.99 17.64 2.75
C LEU A 185 -27.15 18.15 1.32
N ARG A 186 -27.39 17.24 0.35
CA ARG A 186 -27.63 17.60 -1.05
C ARG A 186 -28.96 18.33 -1.24
N ASP A 187 -30.01 17.86 -0.57
CA ASP A 187 -31.35 18.45 -0.64
C ASP A 187 -31.35 19.88 -0.06
N ALA A 188 -30.54 20.12 0.96
CA ALA A 188 -30.31 21.45 1.52
C ALA A 188 -29.29 22.31 0.74
N ASN A 189 -28.71 21.77 -0.34
CA ASN A 189 -27.67 22.40 -1.17
C ASN A 189 -26.49 22.95 -0.35
N LEU A 190 -26.05 22.20 0.66
CA LEU A 190 -24.96 22.58 1.56
C LEU A 190 -23.65 21.92 1.11
N GLU A 191 -22.69 22.72 0.66
CA GLU A 191 -21.33 22.25 0.39
C GLU A 191 -20.51 22.27 1.68
N LEU A 192 -20.01 21.09 2.08
CA LEU A 192 -19.16 20.96 3.25
C LEU A 192 -17.68 21.08 2.86
N VAL A 193 -16.96 21.97 3.54
CA VAL A 193 -15.50 22.14 3.38
C VAL A 193 -14.77 21.51 4.58
N PRO A 194 -13.62 20.83 4.38
CA PRO A 194 -12.78 20.38 5.49
C PRO A 194 -12.40 21.53 6.43
N GLY A 195 -12.45 21.27 7.74
CA GLY A 195 -12.11 22.26 8.78
C GLY A 195 -13.30 23.02 9.36
N MET A 196 -14.52 22.77 8.89
CA MET A 196 -15.72 23.35 9.50
C MET A 196 -16.03 22.74 10.88
N PRO A 197 -16.43 23.55 11.88
CA PRO A 197 -16.85 23.03 13.17
C PRO A 197 -18.18 22.26 13.06
N ALA A 198 -18.22 21.10 13.70
CA ALA A 198 -19.40 20.25 13.79
C ALA A 198 -19.60 19.79 15.23
N GLU A 199 -20.85 19.74 15.65
CA GLU A 199 -21.29 19.16 16.92
C GLU A 199 -21.82 17.74 16.65
N VAL A 200 -21.36 16.77 17.42
CA VAL A 200 -21.74 15.36 17.27
C VAL A 200 -22.42 14.89 18.54
N LEU A 201 -23.66 14.45 18.41
CA LEU A 201 -24.51 13.93 19.48
C LEU A 201 -24.61 12.42 19.33
N ILE A 202 -23.87 11.67 20.14
CA ILE A 202 -23.88 10.20 20.12
C ILE A 202 -25.03 9.70 21.00
N LYS A 203 -25.92 8.89 20.43
CA LYS A 203 -27.07 8.31 21.16
C LYS A 203 -26.58 7.17 22.06
N THR A 204 -26.16 7.50 23.28
CA THR A 204 -25.56 6.56 24.26
C THR A 204 -26.58 5.86 25.19
N GLY A 205 -27.87 5.86 24.84
CA GLY A 205 -28.94 5.32 25.69
C GLY A 205 -29.36 6.27 26.83
N ALA A 206 -30.58 6.10 27.35
CA ALA A 206 -31.13 6.97 28.38
C ALA A 206 -30.48 6.71 29.74
N ARG A 207 -30.03 7.77 30.43
CA ARG A 207 -29.69 7.70 31.86
C ARG A 207 -30.94 7.35 32.66
N THR A 208 -30.87 6.34 33.52
CA THR A 208 -31.71 6.29 34.72
C THR A 208 -31.00 7.06 35.84
N LEU A 209 -31.67 8.04 36.48
CA LEU A 209 -31.11 8.82 37.61
C LEU A 209 -30.48 7.94 38.70
N VAL A 210 -31.00 6.72 38.87
CA VAL A 210 -30.53 5.72 39.83
C VAL A 210 -29.05 5.36 39.62
N GLN A 211 -28.56 5.27 38.37
CA GLN A 211 -27.16 4.93 38.09
C GLN A 211 -26.17 6.03 38.49
N TYR A 212 -26.61 7.30 38.55
CA TYR A 212 -25.74 8.40 38.99
C TYR A 212 -25.57 8.41 40.51
N LEU A 213 -26.65 8.13 41.25
CA LEU A 213 -26.61 8.05 42.71
C LEU A 213 -25.88 6.79 43.22
N MET A 214 -25.94 5.68 42.50
CA MET A 214 -25.36 4.41 42.96
C MET A 214 -23.86 4.24 42.62
N LYS A 215 -23.31 4.97 41.64
CA LYS A 215 -21.90 4.85 41.24
C LYS A 215 -20.88 5.06 42.39
N PRO A 216 -20.98 6.11 43.23
CA PRO A 216 -20.02 6.31 44.32
C PRO A 216 -20.11 5.24 45.43
N LEU A 217 -21.27 4.60 45.60
CA LEU A 217 -21.44 3.52 46.58
C LEU A 217 -20.72 2.25 46.13
N THR A 218 -20.88 1.83 44.88
CA THR A 218 -20.17 0.65 44.36
C THR A 218 -18.66 0.82 44.29
N ASP A 219 -18.16 2.00 43.89
CA ASP A 219 -16.71 2.26 43.75
C ASP A 219 -15.97 2.32 45.10
N THR A 220 -16.68 2.63 46.20
CA THR A 220 -16.10 2.58 47.55
C THR A 220 -16.05 1.17 48.11
N PHE A 221 -17.02 0.30 47.78
CA PHE A 221 -16.98 -1.10 48.21
C PHE A 221 -15.85 -1.90 47.53
N THR A 222 -15.54 -1.65 46.25
CA THR A 222 -14.42 -2.34 45.58
C THR A 222 -13.04 -1.87 46.02
N ARG A 223 -12.90 -0.63 46.51
CA ARG A 223 -11.61 -0.10 46.98
C ARG A 223 -11.24 -0.56 48.40
N ALA A 224 -12.24 -0.96 49.21
CA ALA A 224 -12.03 -1.47 50.58
C ALA A 224 -11.64 -2.96 50.65
N PHE A 225 -11.72 -3.72 49.54
CA PHE A 225 -11.36 -5.14 49.47
C PHE A 225 -10.00 -5.42 48.82
N LEU A 226 -9.22 -4.38 48.49
CA LEU A 226 -7.90 -4.48 47.87
C LEU A 226 -6.75 -4.02 48.79
N GLU A 227 -7.03 -3.88 50.09
CA GLU A 227 -6.03 -3.53 51.10
C GLU A 227 -6.04 -4.60 52.19
N ASP A 228 -5.31 -5.70 51.93
CA ASP A 228 -4.68 -6.61 52.90
C ASP A 228 -3.31 -7.01 52.33
#